data_AF-A0A4P9ZU58-F1
#
_entry.id   AF-A0A4P9ZU58-F1
#
_cell.length_a   1.000
_cell.length_b   1.000
_cell.length_c   1.000
_cell.angle_alpha   90.00
_cell.angle_beta   90.00
_cell.angle_gamma   90.00
#
_symmetry.space_group_name_H-M   'P 1'
#
loop_
_entity.id
_entity.type
_entity.pdbx_description
1 polymer ?
#
loop_
_entity_poly.entity_id
_entity_poly.type
_entity_poly.pdbx_seq_one_letter_code
_entity_poly.pdbx_strand_id
1 'polypeptide(L)'
;ILTAAHCVTQCSQPYDWYGECRVSDPGFTYVTVGTSDPRTTTIFNASQIIVHPDYHTDQAPEADIAVIQLRTPLTYSKEVQPIKIYTGQIADNAAAQVIGWGQIEEGQSPTASAPYEADIRMSNDRQLCNVVEGLNFQNSNGPLICSAKDNYKGPCLGDSGGPL
;
A
#
# COMPACT_ATOMS: atom_id res chain seq x y z
N ILE A 1 -9.91 -4.62 6.09
CA ILE A 1 -8.52 -4.75 5.59
C ILE A 1 -8.16 -3.41 5.00
N LEU A 2 -7.05 -2.81 5.43
CA LEU A 2 -6.56 -1.53 4.91
C LEU A 2 -5.65 -1.81 3.70
N THR A 3 -5.73 -1.00 2.65
CA THR A 3 -4.90 -1.12 1.44
C THR A 3 -4.84 0.22 0.71
N ALA A 4 -4.09 0.29 -0.39
CA ALA A 4 -4.07 1.45 -1.28
C ALA A 4 -5.32 1.47 -2.15
N ALA A 5 -5.82 2.67 -2.48
CA ALA A 5 -6.99 2.82 -3.34
C ALA A 5 -6.71 2.33 -4.76
N HIS A 6 -5.51 2.58 -5.29
CA HIS A 6 -5.13 2.14 -6.63
C HIS A 6 -5.14 0.61 -6.79
N CYS A 7 -5.01 -0.16 -5.70
CA CYS A 7 -5.12 -1.63 -5.74
C CYS A 7 -6.55 -2.12 -5.98
N VAL A 8 -7.56 -1.28 -5.70
CA VAL A 8 -8.99 -1.63 -5.75
C VAL A 8 -9.78 -0.72 -6.68
N THR A 9 -9.10 0.04 -7.53
CA THR A 9 -9.71 0.89 -8.55
C THR A 9 -9.10 0.65 -9.90
N GLN A 10 -9.90 0.78 -10.96
CA GLN A 10 -9.43 0.83 -12.34
C GLN A 10 -9.70 2.21 -12.90
N CYS A 11 -8.63 2.95 -13.17
CA CYS A 11 -8.69 4.27 -13.78
C CYS A 11 -8.35 4.12 -15.27
N SER A 12 -9.17 4.65 -16.17
CA SER A 12 -8.91 4.59 -17.61
C SER A 12 -7.72 5.48 -18.00
N GLN A 13 -6.74 4.96 -18.73
CA GLN A 13 -5.63 5.72 -19.34
C GLN A 13 -5.39 5.20 -20.78
N PRO A 14 -5.04 6.07 -21.77
CA PRO A 14 -3.94 7.02 -21.58
C PRO A 14 -4.02 8.39 -22.30
N TYR A 15 -5.16 9.09 -22.39
CA TYR A 15 -5.16 10.44 -23.02
C TYR A 15 -5.88 11.56 -22.28
N ASP A 16 -6.63 11.27 -21.22
CA ASP A 16 -7.14 12.30 -20.32
C ASP A 16 -6.68 11.97 -18.90
N TRP A 17 -5.98 12.92 -18.32
CA TRP A 17 -5.48 12.98 -16.93
C TRP A 17 -6.62 13.33 -15.95
N TYR A 18 -7.86 12.98 -16.33
CA TYR A 18 -9.14 13.27 -15.68
C TYR A 18 -10.08 12.05 -15.78
N GLY A 19 -9.55 10.85 -15.60
CA GLY A 19 -10.31 9.61 -15.74
C GLY A 19 -11.08 9.28 -14.45
N GLU A 20 -12.38 9.03 -14.54
CA GLU A 20 -13.14 8.45 -13.42
C GLU A 20 -12.56 7.09 -13.04
N CYS A 21 -12.04 6.97 -11.81
CA CYS A 21 -11.62 5.69 -11.25
C CYS A 21 -12.85 4.89 -10.83
N ARG A 22 -12.99 3.67 -11.37
CA ARG A 22 -14.07 2.76 -10.97
C ARG A 22 -13.58 1.82 -9.88
N VAL A 23 -14.33 1.73 -8.79
CA VAL A 23 -14.07 0.77 -7.72
C VAL A 23 -14.30 -0.65 -8.24
N SER A 24 -13.39 -1.56 -7.93
CA SER A 24 -13.51 -2.99 -8.23
C SER A 24 -14.79 -3.58 -7.64
N ASP A 25 -15.36 -4.58 -8.30
CA ASP A 25 -16.52 -5.31 -7.78
C ASP A 25 -16.09 -6.14 -6.55
N PRO A 26 -16.71 -5.94 -5.37
CA PRO A 26 -16.45 -6.75 -4.18
C PRO A 26 -16.68 -8.25 -4.40
N GLY A 27 -17.58 -8.64 -5.31
CA GLY A 27 -17.85 -10.03 -5.66
C GLY A 27 -16.70 -10.77 -6.32
N PHE A 28 -15.73 -10.04 -6.89
CA PHE A 28 -14.51 -10.59 -7.50
C PHE A 28 -13.24 -10.26 -6.71
N THR A 29 -13.37 -9.73 -5.49
CA THR A 29 -12.24 -9.33 -4.65
C THR A 29 -12.05 -10.32 -3.50
N TYR A 30 -10.82 -10.84 -3.39
CA TYR A 30 -10.44 -11.85 -2.42
C TYR A 30 -9.28 -11.36 -1.56
N VAL A 31 -9.29 -11.72 -0.28
CA VAL A 31 -8.21 -11.46 0.66
C VAL A 31 -7.71 -12.77 1.25
N THR A 32 -6.39 -12.93 1.31
CA THR A 32 -5.72 -14.03 2.00
C THR A 32 -5.06 -13.52 3.28
N VAL A 33 -5.11 -14.30 4.35
CA VAL A 33 -4.53 -13.92 5.65
C VAL A 33 -3.83 -15.10 6.33
N GLY A 34 -2.89 -14.81 7.24
CA GLY A 34 -2.31 -15.79 8.16
C GLY A 34 -1.32 -16.77 7.52
N THR A 35 -0.64 -16.39 6.45
CA THR A 35 0.30 -17.25 5.74
C THR A 35 1.54 -16.49 5.28
N SER A 36 2.69 -17.16 5.34
CA SER A 36 3.92 -16.74 4.66
C SER A 36 4.05 -17.37 3.27
N ASP A 37 3.37 -18.49 3.01
CA ASP A 37 3.38 -19.16 1.71
C ASP A 37 2.08 -18.80 0.94
N PRO A 38 2.18 -18.07 -0.19
CA PRO A 38 1.01 -17.65 -0.95
C PRO A 38 0.21 -18.81 -1.56
N ARG A 39 0.71 -20.05 -1.48
CA ARG A 39 0.02 -21.26 -1.94
C ARG A 39 -0.83 -21.92 -0.86
N THR A 40 -0.57 -21.65 0.42
CA THR A 40 -1.31 -22.23 1.55
C THR A 40 -2.09 -21.14 2.26
N THR A 41 -3.26 -20.78 1.72
CA THR A 41 -4.01 -19.62 2.21
C THR A 41 -5.47 -19.95 2.46
N THR A 42 -6.08 -19.21 3.40
CA THR A 42 -7.54 -19.17 3.53
C THR A 42 -8.04 -17.93 2.80
N ILE A 43 -8.99 -18.12 1.90
CA ILE A 43 -9.57 -17.05 1.08
C ILE A 43 -10.81 -16.47 1.78
N PHE A 44 -10.85 -15.15 1.90
CA PHE A 44 -11.99 -14.38 2.37
C PHE A 44 -12.54 -13.49 1.26
N ASN A 45 -13.84 -13.54 1.05
CA ASN A 45 -14.52 -12.68 0.08
C ASN A 45 -14.73 -11.28 0.62
N ALA A 46 -14.60 -10.27 -0.23
CA ALA A 46 -15.07 -8.94 0.09
C ALA A 46 -16.61 -8.88 0.07
N SER A 47 -17.15 -7.99 0.90
CA SER A 47 -18.56 -7.60 0.90
C SER A 47 -18.73 -6.16 0.41
N GLN A 48 -17.76 -5.31 0.70
CA GLN A 48 -17.74 -3.91 0.31
C GLN A 48 -16.29 -3.43 0.18
N ILE A 49 -16.07 -2.50 -0.73
CA ILE A 49 -14.83 -1.76 -0.90
C ILE A 49 -15.17 -0.28 -0.73
N ILE A 50 -14.43 0.39 0.15
CA ILE A 50 -14.62 1.79 0.49
C ILE A 50 -13.32 2.51 0.15
N VAL A 51 -13.33 3.28 -0.93
CA VAL A 51 -12.21 4.13 -1.33
C VAL A 51 -12.34 5.48 -0.62
N HIS A 52 -11.22 6.09 -0.25
CA HIS A 52 -11.24 7.43 0.34
C HIS A 52 -11.95 8.41 -0.61
N PRO A 53 -12.87 9.27 -0.12
CA PRO A 53 -13.65 10.16 -0.98
C PRO A 53 -12.79 11.15 -1.76
N ASP A 54 -11.63 11.52 -1.21
CA ASP A 54 -10.68 12.45 -1.84
C ASP A 54 -9.63 11.74 -2.74
N TYR A 55 -9.75 10.43 -2.95
CA TYR A 55 -8.80 9.72 -3.82
C TYR A 55 -8.94 10.18 -5.27
N HIS A 56 -7.84 10.68 -5.83
CA HIS A 56 -7.73 11.00 -7.25
C HIS A 56 -6.33 10.69 -7.76
N THR A 57 -6.22 10.54 -9.08
CA THR A 57 -4.95 10.29 -9.78
C THR A 57 -4.52 11.46 -10.65
N ASP A 58 -5.31 12.54 -10.67
CA ASP A 58 -5.07 13.70 -11.53
C ASP A 58 -3.85 14.47 -11.00
N GLN A 59 -2.80 14.57 -11.83
CA GLN A 59 -1.49 15.18 -11.52
C GLN A 59 -0.64 14.38 -10.52
N ALA A 60 -1.09 14.24 -9.29
CA ALA A 60 -0.42 13.51 -8.23
C ALA A 60 -1.43 12.66 -7.44
N PRO A 61 -1.15 11.37 -7.19
CA PRO A 61 -2.02 10.56 -6.37
C PRO A 61 -2.13 11.15 -4.95
N GLU A 62 -3.34 11.52 -4.56
CA GLU A 62 -3.66 11.92 -3.18
C GLU A 62 -4.68 10.94 -2.58
N ALA A 63 -4.65 10.82 -1.25
CA ALA A 63 -5.55 9.97 -0.49
C ALA A 63 -5.66 8.52 -1.03
N ASP A 64 -4.53 7.95 -1.45
CA ASP A 64 -4.40 6.58 -1.97
C ASP A 64 -4.58 5.52 -0.86
N ILE A 65 -5.80 5.46 -0.32
CA ILE A 65 -6.17 4.59 0.79
C ILE A 65 -7.59 4.07 0.61
N ALA A 66 -7.79 2.79 0.91
CA ALA A 66 -9.07 2.13 0.85
C ALA A 66 -9.23 1.07 1.94
N VAL A 67 -10.48 0.74 2.25
CA VAL A 67 -10.85 -0.32 3.17
C VAL A 67 -11.67 -1.38 2.46
N ILE A 68 -11.22 -2.63 2.55
CA ILE A 68 -12.00 -3.80 2.13
C ILE A 68 -12.69 -4.38 3.37
N GLN A 69 -14.02 -4.41 3.35
CA GLN A 69 -14.83 -5.08 4.37
C GLN A 69 -15.05 -6.53 3.96
N LEU A 70 -14.60 -7.47 4.80
CA LEU A 70 -14.80 -8.89 4.55
C LEU A 70 -16.25 -9.31 4.78
N ARG A 71 -16.75 -10.24 3.97
CA ARG A 71 -18.08 -10.83 4.12
C ARG A 71 -18.22 -11.65 5.39
N THR A 72 -17.15 -12.33 5.78
CA THR A 72 -17.07 -13.11 7.02
C THR A 72 -15.98 -12.50 7.90
N PRO A 73 -16.26 -12.23 9.19
CA PRO A 73 -15.25 -11.74 10.12
C PRO A 73 -14.07 -12.71 10.26
N LEU A 74 -12.86 -12.16 10.47
CA LEU A 74 -11.69 -12.97 10.77
C LEU A 74 -11.80 -13.57 12.17
N THR A 75 -11.33 -14.80 12.31
CA THR A 75 -11.05 -15.39 13.63
C THR A 75 -9.58 -15.16 13.95
N TYR A 76 -9.29 -14.49 15.07
CA TYR A 76 -7.91 -14.21 15.46
C TYR A 76 -7.21 -15.48 15.96
N SER A 77 -5.94 -15.62 15.58
CA SER A 77 -5.06 -16.73 15.94
C SER A 77 -3.64 -16.21 16.16
N LYS A 78 -2.67 -17.11 16.35
CA LYS A 78 -1.26 -16.71 16.42
C LYS A 78 -0.78 -16.07 15.11
N GLU A 79 -1.31 -16.50 13.97
CA GLU A 79 -0.94 -16.07 12.62
C GLU A 79 -1.83 -14.93 12.11
N VAL A 80 -3.02 -14.74 12.68
CA VAL A 80 -3.97 -13.69 12.28
C VAL A 80 -4.23 -12.74 13.44
N GLN A 81 -3.61 -11.57 13.39
CA GLN A 81 -3.79 -10.49 14.36
C GLN A 81 -3.93 -9.14 13.65
N PRO A 82 -4.69 -8.18 14.23
CA PRO A 82 -4.72 -6.82 13.70
C PRO A 82 -3.42 -6.08 14.01
N ILE A 83 -3.05 -5.14 13.15
CA ILE A 83 -2.00 -4.16 13.41
C ILE A 83 -2.60 -2.89 14.02
N LYS A 84 -1.84 -2.20 14.87
CA LYS A 84 -2.24 -0.92 15.47
C LYS A 84 -2.00 0.22 14.47
N ILE A 85 -2.91 1.18 14.43
CA ILE A 85 -2.71 2.43 13.67
C ILE A 85 -1.75 3.32 14.45
N TYR A 86 -0.68 3.78 13.79
CA TYR A 86 0.22 4.77 14.34
C TYR A 86 -0.44 6.16 14.31
N THR A 87 -0.47 6.84 15.46
CA THR A 87 -1.12 8.16 15.63
C THR A 87 -0.15 9.25 16.09
N GLY A 88 1.14 8.91 16.20
CA GLY A 88 2.20 9.83 16.57
C GLY A 88 2.68 10.68 15.39
N GLN A 89 3.68 11.53 15.66
CA GLN A 89 4.38 12.25 14.62
C GLN A 89 5.56 11.42 14.09
N ILE A 90 5.68 11.34 12.77
CA ILE A 90 6.81 10.73 12.07
C ILE A 90 7.95 11.73 12.02
N ALA A 91 8.98 11.45 12.82
CA ALA A 91 10.22 12.23 12.81
C ALA A 91 11.06 11.90 11.57
N ASP A 92 11.90 12.85 11.15
CA ASP A 92 12.90 12.58 10.13
C ASP A 92 13.88 11.50 10.61
N ASN A 93 14.30 10.61 9.71
CA ASN A 93 15.14 9.46 9.99
C ASN A 93 14.56 8.45 11.02
N ALA A 94 13.26 8.52 11.31
CA ALA A 94 12.59 7.49 12.10
C ALA A 94 12.75 6.12 11.41
N ALA A 95 12.97 5.08 12.21
CA ALA A 95 13.05 3.71 11.70
C ALA A 95 11.64 3.18 11.42
N ALA A 96 11.47 2.53 10.28
CA ALA A 96 10.26 1.80 9.90
C ALA A 96 10.65 0.51 9.18
N GLN A 97 9.68 -0.36 8.95
CA GLN A 97 9.90 -1.63 8.28
C GLN A 97 8.76 -1.87 7.29
N VAL A 98 9.11 -2.36 6.11
CA VAL A 98 8.11 -2.80 5.12
C VAL A 98 8.22 -4.30 4.92
N ILE A 99 7.09 -4.94 4.63
CA ILE A 99 7.01 -6.38 4.38
C ILE A 99 6.11 -6.67 3.18
N GLY A 100 6.54 -7.60 2.32
CA GLY A 100 5.76 -7.95 1.14
C GLY A 100 6.34 -9.10 0.30
N TRP A 101 5.64 -9.42 -0.79
CA TRP A 101 6.02 -10.45 -1.78
C TRP A 101 6.35 -9.82 -3.14
N GLY A 102 6.54 -8.51 -3.21
CA GLY A 102 6.91 -7.79 -4.42
C GLY A 102 8.29 -8.19 -4.96
N GLN A 103 8.71 -7.48 -6.00
CA GLN A 103 10.02 -7.68 -6.61
C GLN A 103 11.13 -7.35 -5.60
N ILE A 104 12.13 -8.24 -5.51
CA ILE A 104 13.32 -8.01 -4.68
C ILE A 104 14.34 -7.15 -5.43
N GLU A 105 14.31 -7.21 -6.76
CA GLU A 105 15.18 -6.45 -7.66
C GLU A 105 14.36 -5.85 -8.80
N GLU A 106 14.70 -4.61 -9.18
CA GLU A 106 14.00 -3.87 -10.23
C GLU A 106 14.07 -4.62 -11.57
N GLY A 107 12.90 -4.80 -12.20
CA GLY A 107 12.80 -5.46 -13.51
C GLY A 107 12.85 -6.99 -13.46
N GLN A 108 12.92 -7.60 -12.27
CA GLN A 108 12.82 -9.06 -12.11
C GLN A 108 11.39 -9.47 -11.77
N SER A 109 10.95 -10.65 -12.19
CA SER A 109 9.66 -11.18 -11.74
C SER A 109 9.72 -11.54 -10.24
N PRO A 110 8.63 -11.37 -9.46
CA PRO A 110 8.60 -11.83 -8.09
C PRO A 110 8.85 -13.35 -8.03
N THR A 111 9.89 -13.76 -7.31
CA THR A 111 10.26 -15.18 -7.11
C THR A 111 10.07 -15.65 -5.67
N ALA A 112 9.54 -14.77 -4.82
CA ALA A 112 9.42 -14.94 -3.39
C ALA A 112 8.46 -16.09 -3.01
N SER A 113 9.00 -17.15 -2.38
CA SER A 113 8.19 -18.20 -1.75
C SER A 113 7.69 -17.84 -0.35
N ALA A 114 8.23 -16.77 0.22
CA ALA A 114 7.93 -16.19 1.53
C ALA A 114 8.07 -14.66 1.45
N PRO A 115 7.41 -13.88 2.34
CA PRO A 115 7.55 -12.43 2.31
C PRO A 115 8.97 -12.02 2.74
N TYR A 116 9.42 -10.88 2.21
CA TYR A 116 10.67 -10.24 2.60
C TYR A 116 10.38 -9.02 3.46
N GLU A 117 11.28 -8.74 4.40
CA GLU A 117 11.25 -7.56 5.24
C GLU A 117 12.44 -6.66 4.89
N ALA A 118 12.20 -5.35 4.90
CA ALA A 118 13.24 -4.35 4.71
C ALA A 118 13.12 -3.24 5.75
N ASP A 119 14.22 -2.98 6.46
CA ASP A 119 14.36 -1.80 7.31
C ASP A 119 14.56 -0.57 6.43
N ILE A 120 13.79 0.48 6.70
CA ILE A 120 13.82 1.75 5.97
C ILE A 120 13.91 2.93 6.95
N ARG A 121 14.25 4.10 6.40
CA ARG A 121 14.28 5.36 7.14
C ARG A 121 13.30 6.35 6.55
N MET A 122 12.47 6.91 7.42
CA MET A 122 11.55 7.99 7.05
C MET A 122 12.35 9.23 6.67
N SER A 123 11.82 10.01 5.72
CA SER A 123 12.45 11.24 5.27
C SER A 123 11.44 12.39 5.27
N ASN A 124 11.90 13.55 5.72
CA ASN A 124 11.23 14.83 5.56
C ASN A 124 11.94 15.73 4.54
N ASP A 125 12.86 15.17 3.75
CA ASP A 125 13.57 15.90 2.69
C ASP A 125 12.63 16.17 1.50
N ARG A 126 12.28 17.45 1.32
CA ARG A 126 11.38 17.88 0.25
C ARG A 126 11.99 17.72 -1.16
N GLN A 127 13.32 17.79 -1.31
CA GLN A 127 13.96 17.59 -2.60
C GLN A 127 13.94 16.13 -3.01
N LEU A 128 14.14 15.24 -2.03
CA LEU A 128 14.05 13.79 -2.24
C LEU A 128 12.61 13.33 -2.54
N CYS A 129 11.62 13.91 -1.86
CA CYS A 129 10.25 13.38 -1.86
C CYS A 129 9.30 14.06 -2.86
N ASN A 130 9.67 15.19 -3.48
CA ASN A 130 8.89 15.84 -4.53
C ASN A 130 9.45 15.51 -5.93
N VAL A 131 9.54 14.23 -6.26
CA VAL A 131 10.10 13.76 -7.55
C VAL A 131 9.07 13.63 -8.66
N VAL A 132 7.78 13.63 -8.33
CA VAL A 132 6.68 13.65 -9.31
C VAL A 132 6.13 15.07 -9.38
N GLU A 133 5.91 15.56 -10.60
CA GLU A 133 5.30 16.86 -10.84
C GLU A 133 3.91 16.93 -10.19
N GLY A 134 3.61 18.06 -9.52
CA GLY A 134 2.34 18.25 -8.81
C GLY A 134 2.32 17.71 -7.37
N LEU A 135 3.27 16.86 -6.96
CA LEU A 135 3.38 16.47 -5.54
C LEU A 135 3.73 17.68 -4.67
N ASN A 136 2.99 17.84 -3.57
CA ASN A 136 3.18 18.89 -2.58
C ASN A 136 3.60 18.32 -1.22
N PHE A 137 4.65 17.51 -1.20
CA PHE A 137 5.20 16.94 0.03
C PHE A 137 5.90 18.02 0.87
N GLN A 138 5.44 18.16 2.12
CA GLN A 138 6.02 19.06 3.13
C GLN A 138 6.85 18.29 4.16
N ASN A 139 6.30 17.19 4.68
CA ASN A 139 6.92 16.24 5.59
C ASN A 139 6.01 14.99 5.70
N SER A 140 6.48 13.95 6.37
CA SER A 140 5.77 12.68 6.56
C SER A 140 4.62 12.71 7.59
N ASN A 141 4.18 13.89 8.05
CA ASN A 141 3.01 14.05 8.94
C ASN A 141 1.79 14.64 8.21
N GLY A 142 1.88 14.80 6.89
CA GLY A 142 0.78 15.21 6.03
C GLY A 142 0.04 14.02 5.39
N PRO A 143 -0.61 14.22 4.22
CA PRO A 143 -1.31 13.16 3.50
C PRO A 143 -0.36 12.15 2.80
N LEU A 144 0.93 12.48 2.72
CA LEU A 144 1.96 11.68 2.09
C LEU A 144 3.07 11.36 3.10
N ILE A 145 3.55 10.13 3.04
CA ILE A 145 4.66 9.64 3.82
C ILE A 145 5.79 9.30 2.85
N CYS A 146 7.03 9.65 3.21
CA CYS A 146 8.19 9.41 2.37
C CYS A 146 9.28 8.69 3.15
N SER A 147 9.93 7.74 2.49
CA SER A 147 11.12 7.06 3.00
C SER A 147 12.28 7.27 2.05
N ALA A 148 13.47 7.49 2.59
CA ALA A 148 14.69 7.43 1.80
C ALA A 148 15.04 5.97 1.51
N LYS A 149 15.60 5.71 0.31
CA LYS A 149 16.26 4.43 0.02
C LYS A 149 17.50 4.33 0.90
N ASP A 150 17.38 3.68 2.05
CA ASP A 150 18.52 3.33 2.89
C ASP A 150 19.20 2.09 2.29
N ASN A 151 20.46 2.23 1.84
CA ASN A 151 21.22 1.15 1.20
C ASN A 151 20.46 0.43 0.06
N TYR A 152 19.73 1.18 -0.77
CA TYR A 152 18.92 0.66 -1.90
C TYR A 152 17.74 -0.24 -1.52
N LYS A 153 17.37 -0.31 -0.24
CA LYS A 153 16.20 -1.06 0.24
C LYS A 153 14.95 -0.19 0.29
N GLY A 154 13.80 -0.76 -0.02
CA GLY A 154 12.50 -0.11 0.05
C GLY A 154 11.40 -0.93 -0.65
N PRO A 155 10.14 -0.45 -0.63
CA PRO A 155 9.04 -1.05 -1.37
C PRO A 155 9.32 -1.14 -2.87
N CYS A 156 8.83 -2.19 -3.52
CA CYS A 156 8.95 -2.36 -4.97
C CYS A 156 7.61 -2.75 -5.62
N LEU A 157 7.66 -3.09 -6.92
CA LEU A 157 6.49 -3.53 -7.67
C LEU A 157 5.89 -4.79 -7.01
N GLY A 158 4.60 -4.71 -6.67
CA GLY A 158 3.87 -5.80 -6.01
C GLY A 158 3.67 -5.63 -4.51
N ASP A 159 4.32 -4.64 -3.88
CA ASP A 159 4.13 -4.33 -2.44
C ASP A 159 3.04 -3.25 -2.20
N SER A 160 2.40 -2.77 -3.27
CA SER A 160 1.37 -1.73 -3.22
C SER A 160 0.26 -2.05 -2.22
N GLY A 161 -0.02 -1.09 -1.33
CA GLY A 161 -1.03 -1.23 -0.28
C GLY A 161 -0.65 -2.15 0.87
N GLY A 162 0.61 -2.65 0.90
CA GLY A 162 1.20 -3.36 2.02
C GLY A 162 1.48 -2.44 3.22
N PRO A 163 1.77 -3.03 4.40
CA PRO A 163 2.04 -2.28 5.61
C PRO A 163 3.45 -1.66 5.62
N LEU A 164 3.54 -0.51 6.28
CA LEU A 164 4.76 0.22 6.68
C LEU A 164 4.70 0.52 8.18
#